data_AF-A0A7V2SP44-F1
#
_entry.id   AF-A0A7V2SP44-F1
#
_cell.length_a   1.000
_cell.length_b   1.000
_cell.length_c   1.000
_cell.angle_alpha   90.00
_cell.angle_beta   90.00
_cell.angle_gamma   90.00
#
_symmetry.space_group_name_H-M   'P 1'
#
loop_
_entity.id
_entity.type
_entity.pdbx_description
1 polymer ?
#
loop_
_entity_poly.entity_id
_entity_poly.type
_entity_poly.pdbx_seq_one_letter_code
_entity_poly.pdbx_strand_id
1 'polypeptide(L)' 'VAIIQGADEREKGEVQIKDLLEGKKIAEEIESREEWTEARAAQFSVKEADLVKEVEKVLARYQGGNK' A
#
# COMPACT_ATOMS: atom_id res chain seq x y z
N VAL A 1 2.19 -1.28 7.25
CA VAL A 1 1.44 -0.44 6.29
C VAL A 1 1.90 1.00 6.43
N ALA A 2 2.00 1.74 5.33
CA ALA A 2 2.28 3.18 5.31
C ALA A 2 1.18 3.92 4.55
N ILE A 3 0.90 5.16 4.96
CA ILE A 3 -0.12 6.02 4.35
C ILE A 3 0.58 7.23 3.73
N ILE A 4 0.18 7.59 2.51
CA ILE A 4 0.72 8.72 1.76
C ILE A 4 -0.44 9.62 1.33
N GLN A 5 -0.38 10.90 1.71
CA GLN A 5 -1.33 11.92 1.29
C GLN A 5 -0.56 13.21 1.00
N GLY A 6 -0.33 13.49 -0.29
CA GLY A 6 0.17 14.76 -0.77
C GLY A 6 -0.97 15.74 -1.04
N ALA A 7 -0.63 16.88 -1.64
CA ALA A 7 -1.61 17.90 -2.01
C ALA A 7 -2.66 17.35 -2.98
N ASP A 8 -2.23 16.62 -4.01
CA ASP A 8 -3.10 16.04 -5.04
C ASP A 8 -4.09 15.02 -4.47
N GLU A 9 -3.63 14.12 -3.59
CA GLU A 9 -4.52 13.14 -2.94
C GLU A 9 -5.55 13.87 -2.09
N ARG A 10 -5.11 14.89 -1.34
CA ARG A 10 -5.98 15.67 -0.47
C ARG A 10 -7.05 16.43 -1.26
N GLU A 11 -6.69 17.04 -2.39
CA GLU A 11 -7.66 17.71 -3.27
C GLU A 11 -8.70 16.75 -3.85
N LYS A 12 -8.32 15.48 -4.06
CA LYS A 12 -9.20 14.42 -4.59
C LYS A 12 -10.01 13.68 -3.51
N GLY A 13 -9.82 14.03 -2.23
CA GLY A 13 -10.39 13.31 -1.10
C GLY A 13 -9.92 11.85 -1.03
N GLU A 14 -8.65 11.65 -1.37
CA GLU A 14 -7.99 10.35 -1.49
C GLU A 14 -6.78 10.26 -0.57
N VAL A 15 -6.33 9.02 -0.38
CA VAL A 15 -5.09 8.66 0.30
C VAL A 15 -4.51 7.44 -0.41
N GLN A 16 -3.20 7.31 -0.44
CA GLN A 16 -2.53 6.10 -0.92
C GLN A 16 -2.14 5.21 0.26
N ILE A 17 -2.44 3.93 0.15
CA ILE A 17 -2.06 2.88 1.11
C ILE A 17 -0.93 2.07 0.49
N LYS A 18 0.16 1.89 1.23
CA LYS A 18 1.30 1.05 0.85
C LYS A 18 1.46 -0.13 1.81
N ASP A 19 1.34 -1.34 1.27
CA ASP A 19 1.67 -2.56 1.99
C ASP A 19 3.17 -2.82 1.92
N LEU A 20 3.86 -2.62 3.05
CA LEU A 20 5.31 -2.75 3.13
C LEU A 20 5.78 -4.21 3.12
N LEU A 21 4.95 -5.14 3.61
CA LEU A 21 5.31 -6.55 3.65
C LEU A 21 5.17 -7.15 2.24
N GLU A 22 4.06 -6.87 1.57
CA GLU A 22 3.87 -7.29 0.19
C GLU A 22 4.85 -6.60 -0.76
N GLY A 23 5.10 -5.30 -0.56
CA GLY A 23 6.12 -4.56 -1.29
C GLY A 23 7.50 -5.21 -1.14
N LYS A 24 7.86 -5.70 0.06
CA LYS A 24 9.13 -6.42 0.26
C LYS A 24 9.17 -7.73 -0.54
N LYS A 25 8.09 -8.52 -0.57
CA LYS A 25 8.07 -9.77 -1.36
C LYS A 25 8.21 -9.51 -2.85
N ILE A 26 7.50 -8.51 -3.37
CA ILE A 26 7.63 -8.08 -4.77
C ILE A 26 9.07 -7.64 -5.06
N ALA A 27 9.74 -6.98 -4.10
CA ALA A 27 11.13 -6.57 -4.26
C ALA A 27 12.10 -7.75 -4.36
N GLU A 28 11.77 -8.88 -3.74
CA GLU A 28 12.57 -10.11 -3.80
C GLU A 28 12.40 -10.82 -5.16
N GLU A 29 11.30 -10.59 -5.88
CA GLU A 29 11.01 -11.19 -7.19
C GLU A 29 11.40 -10.31 -8.38
N ILE A 30 11.56 -9.00 -8.17
CA ILE A 30 11.92 -8.05 -9.23
C ILE A 30 13.45 -7.96 -9.40
N GLU A 31 13.95 -8.31 -10.57
CA GLU A 31 15.39 -8.27 -10.91
C GLU A 31 15.87 -6.88 -11.37
N SER A 32 14.96 -5.98 -11.80
CA SER A 32 15.29 -4.64 -12.31
C SER A 32 14.68 -3.49 -11.50
N ARG A 33 15.48 -2.43 -11.28
CA ARG A 33 15.05 -1.19 -10.63
C ARG A 33 13.96 -0.43 -11.40
N GLU A 34 13.95 -0.56 -12.71
CA GLU A 34 12.95 0.10 -13.58
C GLU A 34 11.57 -0.53 -13.36
N GLU A 35 11.49 -1.86 -13.38
CA GLU A 35 10.26 -2.61 -13.08
C GLU A 35 9.76 -2.33 -11.65
N TRP A 36 10.66 -2.22 -10.67
CA TRP A 36 10.29 -1.84 -9.31
C TRP A 36 9.59 -0.46 -9.23
N THR A 37 10.09 0.49 -10.02
CA THR A 37 9.57 1.86 -10.05
C THR A 37 8.21 1.92 -10.75
N GLU A 38 8.03 1.17 -11.84
CA GLU A 38 6.76 1.08 -12.56
C GLU A 38 5.70 0.29 -11.81
N ALA A 39 6.08 -0.79 -11.13
CA ALA A 39 5.16 -1.66 -10.42
C ALA A 39 4.45 -0.95 -9.25
N ARG A 40 4.96 0.20 -8.78
CA ARG A 40 4.48 0.91 -7.57
C ARG A 40 4.14 -0.09 -6.46
N ALA A 41 5.11 -0.97 -6.15
CA ALA A 41 4.86 -2.23 -5.46
C ALA A 41 3.93 -2.10 -4.24
N ALA A 42 2.80 -2.80 -4.33
CA ALA A 42 1.75 -2.89 -3.32
C ALA A 42 1.24 -1.53 -2.79
N GLN A 43 1.20 -0.51 -3.65
CA GLN A 43 0.66 0.81 -3.38
C GLN A 43 -0.60 1.08 -4.19
N PHE A 44 -1.67 1.54 -3.54
CA PHE A 44 -2.96 1.81 -4.19
C PHE A 44 -3.69 3.00 -3.54
N SER A 45 -4.49 3.72 -4.33
CA SER A 45 -5.30 4.86 -3.86
C SER A 45 -6.68 4.41 -3.38
N VAL A 46 -7.18 5.04 -2.32
CA VAL A 46 -8.53 4.85 -1.79
C VAL A 46 -9.14 6.21 -1.42
N LYS A 47 -10.47 6.28 -1.31
CA LYS A 47 -11.12 7.46 -0.72
C LYS A 47 -10.76 7.58 0.75
N GLU A 48 -10.61 8.81 1.23
CA GLU A 48 -10.28 9.09 2.64
C GLU A 48 -11.31 8.46 3.59
N ALA A 49 -12.59 8.44 3.19
CA ALA A 49 -13.67 7.80 3.94
C ALA A 49 -13.51 6.27 4.11
N ASP A 50 -12.78 5.60 3.20
CA ASP A 50 -12.53 4.16 3.23
C ASP A 50 -11.18 3.80 3.90
N LEU A 51 -10.38 4.79 4.31
CA LEU A 51 -9.01 4.58 4.79
C LEU A 51 -8.92 3.50 5.88
N VAL A 52 -9.72 3.61 6.94
CA VAL A 52 -9.64 2.68 8.08
C VAL A 52 -9.97 1.25 7.64
N LYS A 53 -11.06 1.09 6.89
CA LYS A 53 -11.52 -0.20 6.38
C LYS A 53 -10.47 -0.88 5.48
N GLU A 54 -9.82 -0.12 4.61
CA GLU A 54 -8.80 -0.67 3.71
C GLU A 54 -7.49 -0.98 4.45
N VAL A 55 -7.13 -0.18 5.47
CA VAL A 55 -6.00 -0.49 6.37
C VAL A 55 -6.25 -1.79 7.15
N GLU A 56 -7.44 -1.97 7.70
CA GLU A 56 -7.81 -3.20 8.42
C GLU A 56 -7.72 -4.42 7.52
N LYS A 57 -8.17 -4.34 6.26
CA LYS A 57 -8.01 -5.41 5.27
C LYS A 57 -6.55 -5.76 5.01
N VAL A 58 -5.67 -4.75 4.89
CA VAL A 58 -4.23 -4.99 4.70
C VAL A 58 -3.64 -5.68 5.92
N LEU A 59 -3.98 -5.23 7.14
CA LEU A 59 -3.48 -5.84 8.37
C LEU A 59 -4.01 -7.27 8.57
N ALA A 60 -5.28 -7.52 8.26
CA ALA A 60 -5.91 -8.83 8.41
C ALA A 60 -5.19 -9.94 7.62
N ARG A 61 -4.54 -9.61 6.50
CA ARG A 61 -3.71 -10.55 5.71
C ARG A 61 -2.55 -11.15 6.52
N TYR A 62 -2.11 -10.47 7.58
CA TYR A 62 -0.94 -10.83 8.38
C TYR A 62 -1.28 -11.20 9.82
N GLN A 63 -2.49 -10.87 10.30
CA GLN A 63 -2.94 -11.16 11.67
C GLN A 63 -3.19 -12.64 11.97
N GLY A 64 -3.09 -13.53 10.97
CA GLY A 64 -3.13 -14.99 11.16
C GLY A 64 -1.84 -15.63 11.70
N GLY A 65 -0.73 -14.88 11.81
CA GLY A 65 0.58 -15.39 12.27
C GLY A 65 0.87 -15.20 13.76
N ASN A 66 -0.07 -14.65 14.54
CA ASN A 66 0.11 -14.39 15.96
C ASN A 66 -1.00 -15.07 16.78
N LYS A 67 -1.01 -16.40 16.74
CA LYS A 67 -1.70 -17.28 17.70
C LYS A 67 -0.82 -18.47 18.00
#